data_AF-A0A177I3P2-F1
#
_entry.id   AF-A0A177I3P2-F1
#
_cell.length_a   1.000
_cell.length_b   1.000
_cell.length_c   1.000
_cell.angle_alpha   90.00
_cell.angle_beta   90.00
_cell.angle_gamma   90.00
#
_symmetry.space_group_name_H-M   'P 1'
#
loop_
_entity.id
_entity.type
_entity.pdbx_description
1 polymer ?
#
loop_
_entity_poly.entity_id
_entity_poly.type
_entity_poly.pdbx_seq_one_letter_code
_entity_poly.pdbx_strand_id
1 'polypeptide(L)' 'MSSDTAKHHELLSALKEARGKADGSFEQAVTDAFEHVFEHLDRLNTHVSAGGPEGEERPLKPDESPTLR' A
#
# COMPACT_ATOMS: atom_id res chain seq x y z
N MET A 1 4.62 -4.36 -9.28
CA MET A 1 3.19 -4.03 -9.47
C MET A 1 2.32 -5.21 -9.92
N SER A 2 2.77 -6.14 -10.79
CA SER A 2 1.95 -7.33 -11.15
C SER A 2 1.71 -8.34 -10.00
N SER A 3 2.48 -8.25 -8.91
CA SER A 3 2.42 -9.19 -7.78
C SER A 3 1.31 -8.85 -6.78
N ASP A 4 1.00 -7.57 -6.56
CA ASP A 4 -0.01 -7.16 -5.57
C ASP A 4 -1.43 -7.49 -6.05
N THR A 5 -1.68 -7.40 -7.36
CA THR A 5 -2.99 -7.77 -7.93
C THR A 5 -3.32 -9.24 -7.69
N ALA A 6 -2.33 -10.14 -7.80
CA ALA A 6 -2.53 -11.55 -7.50
C ALA A 6 -2.85 -11.77 -6.01
N LYS A 7 -2.12 -11.08 -5.12
CA LYS A 7 -2.37 -11.17 -3.67
C LYS A 7 -3.74 -10.61 -3.26
N HIS A 8 -4.18 -9.52 -3.89
CA HIS A 8 -5.54 -9.00 -3.70
C HIS A 8 -6.61 -10.01 -4.09
N HIS A 9 -6.44 -10.72 -5.21
CA HIS A 9 -7.39 -11.76 -5.63
C HIS A 9 -7.43 -12.93 -4.64
N GLU A 10 -6.29 -13.35 -4.13
CA GLU A 10 -6.17 -14.39 -3.11
C GLU A 10 -6.91 -14.00 -1.82
N LEU A 11 -6.64 -12.81 -1.28
CA LEU A 11 -7.26 -12.28 -0.06
C LEU A 11 -8.78 -12.12 -0.22
N LEU A 12 -9.24 -11.63 -1.37
CA LEU A 12 -10.66 -11.53 -1.68
C LEU A 12 -11.34 -12.90 -1.83
N SER A 13 -10.64 -13.91 -2.36
CA SER A 13 -11.17 -15.27 -2.41
C SER A 13 -11.30 -15.85 -1.00
N ALA A 14 -10.27 -15.71 -0.16
CA ALA A 14 -10.26 -16.18 1.22
C ALA A 14 -11.43 -15.59 2.03
N LEU A 15 -11.69 -14.28 1.90
CA LEU A 15 -12.84 -13.63 2.55
C LEU A 15 -14.20 -14.19 2.08
N LYS A 16 -14.33 -14.48 0.78
CA LYS A 16 -15.56 -15.06 0.22
C LYS A 16 -15.76 -16.49 0.68
N GLU A 17 -14.69 -17.28 0.71
CA GLU A 17 -14.70 -18.68 1.13
C GLU A 17 -14.93 -18.83 2.64
N ALA A 18 -14.47 -17.88 3.44
CA ALA A 18 -14.65 -17.88 4.89
C ALA A 18 -16.04 -17.38 5.34
N ARG A 19 -16.77 -16.69 4.47
CA ARG A 19 -18.06 -16.08 4.79
C ARG A 19 -19.07 -17.13 5.27
N GLY A 20 -19.62 -16.93 6.46
CA GLY A 20 -20.64 -17.80 7.05
C GLY A 20 -20.10 -19.06 7.71
N LYS A 21 -18.78 -19.26 7.72
CA LYS A 21 -18.15 -20.27 8.57
C LYS A 21 -18.05 -19.75 10.00
N ALA A 22 -18.34 -20.60 10.98
CA ALA A 22 -18.26 -20.29 12.41
C ALA A 22 -16.99 -20.87 13.05
N ASP A 23 -15.91 -20.97 12.28
CA ASP A 23 -14.65 -21.61 12.63
C ASP A 23 -13.48 -20.63 12.84
N GLY A 24 -13.75 -19.31 12.80
CA GLY A 24 -12.73 -18.27 12.92
C GLY A 24 -12.00 -17.94 11.63
N SER A 25 -12.29 -18.64 10.52
CA SER A 25 -11.61 -18.40 9.24
C SER A 25 -11.91 -17.03 8.65
N PHE A 26 -13.06 -16.42 8.99
CA PHE A 26 -13.41 -15.10 8.50
C PHE A 26 -12.58 -14.03 9.20
N GLU A 27 -12.45 -14.11 10.52
CA GLU A 27 -11.63 -13.23 11.34
C GLU A 27 -10.15 -13.29 10.92
N GLN A 28 -9.65 -14.49 10.63
CA GLN A 28 -8.30 -14.66 10.10
C GLN A 28 -8.14 -14.01 8.72
N ALA A 29 -9.05 -14.29 7.78
CA ALA A 29 -8.98 -13.73 6.43
C ALA A 29 -9.08 -12.19 6.42
N VAL A 30 -9.85 -11.60 7.35
CA VAL A 30 -9.92 -10.15 7.55
C VAL A 30 -8.59 -9.60 8.08
N THR A 31 -8.00 -10.28 9.06
CA THR A 31 -6.71 -9.89 9.65
C THR A 31 -5.60 -9.88 8.59
N ASP A 32 -5.49 -10.97 7.82
CA ASP A 32 -4.50 -11.11 6.75
C ASP A 32 -4.68 -10.03 5.65
N ALA A 33 -5.93 -9.70 5.33
CA ALA A 33 -6.24 -8.64 4.37
C ALA A 33 -5.80 -7.26 4.86
N PHE A 34 -6.03 -6.93 6.13
CA PHE A 34 -5.61 -5.66 6.69
C PHE A 34 -4.09 -5.55 6.84
N GLU A 35 -3.42 -6.63 7.24
CA GLU A 35 -1.95 -6.67 7.30
C GLU A 35 -1.33 -6.36 5.94
N HIS A 36 -1.85 -6.97 4.87
CA HIS A 36 -1.40 -6.68 3.52
C HIS A 36 -1.66 -5.23 3.09
N VAL A 37 -2.80 -4.65 3.46
CA VAL A 37 -3.10 -3.23 3.18
C VAL A 37 -2.10 -2.31 3.90
N PHE A 38 -1.82 -2.57 5.18
CA PHE A 38 -0.86 -1.76 5.93
C PHE A 38 0.55 -1.89 5.39
N GLU A 39 0.98 -3.10 5.01
CA GLU A 39 2.26 -3.31 4.34
C GLU A 39 2.32 -2.53 3.01
N HIS A 40 1.24 -2.57 2.21
CA HIS A 40 1.18 -1.85 0.95
C HIS A 40 1.24 -0.33 1.15
N LEU A 41 0.54 0.21 2.16
CA LEU A 41 0.59 1.61 2.52
C LEU A 41 1.98 2.03 3.05
N ASP A 42 2.64 1.19 3.83
CA ASP A 42 3.99 1.44 4.34
C ASP A 42 5.02 1.47 3.21
N ARG A 43 4.93 0.54 2.25
CA ARG A 43 5.73 0.56 1.03
C ARG A 43 5.48 1.80 0.21
N LEU A 44 4.21 2.20 0.04
CA LEU A 44 3.84 3.45 -0.64
C LEU A 44 4.46 4.67 0.05
N ASN A 45 4.37 4.77 1.38
CA ASN A 45 4.97 5.87 2.13
C ASN A 45 6.50 5.85 2.07
N THR A 46 7.11 4.67 2.08
CA THR A 46 8.56 4.50 1.89
C THR A 46 8.98 4.89 0.47
N HIS A 47 8.17 4.57 -0.55
CA HIS A 47 8.39 4.98 -1.93
C HIS A 47 8.12 6.47 -2.17
N VAL A 48 7.17 7.10 -1.47
CA VAL A 48 6.96 8.55 -1.48
C VAL A 48 8.11 9.25 -0.78
N SER A 49 8.61 8.70 0.33
CA SER A 49 9.81 9.20 1.03
C SER A 49 11.10 8.97 0.23
N ALA A 50 11.17 7.91 -0.59
CA ALA A 50 12.31 7.58 -1.44
C ALA A 50 12.17 8.09 -2.89
N GLY A 51 11.06 8.73 -3.25
CA GLY A 51 10.66 8.86 -4.66
C GLY A 51 9.68 9.98 -4.91
N GLY A 52 10.08 11.21 -4.61
CA GLY A 52 9.73 12.30 -5.51
C GLY A 52 10.62 12.20 -6.77
N PRO A 53 10.13 12.55 -7.98
CA PRO A 53 11.04 13.08 -9.00
C PRO A 53 11.79 14.30 -8.43
N GLU A 54 11.24 14.95 -7.41
CA GLU A 54 11.88 15.93 -6.54
C GLU A 54 11.89 15.41 -5.08
N GLY A 55 12.61 14.33 -4.79
CA GLY A 55 12.95 13.98 -3.41
C GLY A 55 13.49 15.23 -2.68
N GLU A 56 13.19 15.37 -1.39
CA GLU A 56 13.16 16.58 -0.55
C GLU A 56 14.40 17.53 -0.54
N GLU A 57 15.39 17.34 -1.40
CA GLU A 57 16.49 18.27 -1.63
C GLU A 57 16.86 18.38 -3.11
N ARG A 58 15.91 18.77 -3.98
CA ARG A 58 16.34 19.32 -5.28
C ARG A 58 16.76 20.79 -5.05
N PRO A 59 18.02 21.17 -5.33
CA PRO A 59 18.42 22.57 -5.28
C PRO A 59 17.54 23.35 -6.26
N LEU A 60 16.97 24.47 -5.80
CA LEU A 60 16.27 25.40 -6.68
C LEU A 60 17.22 25.76 -7.83
N LYS A 61 16.73 25.65 -9.07
CA LYS A 61 17.49 26.20 -10.20
C LYS A 61 17.62 27.72 -10.00
N PRO A 62 18.67 28.37 -10.55
CA PRO A 62 18.96 29.79 -10.28
C PRO A 62 17.78 30.76 -10.50
N ASP A 63 16.76 30.36 -11.27
CA ASP A 63 15.61 31.18 -11.65
C ASP A 63 14.24 30.67 -11.13
N GLU A 64 14.20 29.73 -10.19
CA GLU A 64 12.95 29.21 -9.63
C GLU A 64 12.50 29.97 -8.37
N SER A 65 11.22 30.38 -8.35
CA SER A 65 10.62 31.10 -7.23
C SER A 65 10.46 30.20 -5.99
N PRO A 66 10.87 30.66 -4.80
CA PRO A 66 10.83 29.86 -3.57
C PRO A 66 9.41 29.56 -3.04
N THR A 67 8.36 30.07 -3.68
CA THR A 67 6.95 29.83 -3.33
C THR A 67 6.38 28.56 -3.96
N LEU A 68 7.16 27.82 -4.75
CA LEU A 68 6.75 26.54 -5.37
C LEU A 68 7.07 25.32 -4.50
N ARG A 69 7.44 25.54 -3.23
CA ARG A 69 7.58 24.49 -2.21
C ARG A 69 6.23 24.15 -1.58
#